data_AF-A0A2N6BU94-F1
#
_entry.id   AF-A0A2N6BU94-F1
#
_cell.length_a   1.000
_cell.length_b   1.000
_cell.length_c   1.000
_cell.angle_alpha   90.00
_cell.angle_beta   90.00
_cell.angle_gamma   90.00
#
_symmetry.space_group_name_H-M   'P 1'
#
loop_
_entity.id
_entity.type
_entity.pdbx_description
1 polymer ?
#
loop_
_entity_poly.entity_id
_entity_poly.type
_entity_poly.pdbx_seq_one_letter_code
_entity_poly.pdbx_strand_id
1 'polypeptide(L)' 'MKQKKESKNNIGVVLLNLGGPERLEDVEPFLFNLFSDRMIIRLGPAFMQKTIARFIARRRAPKS' A
#
# COMPACT_ATOMS: atom_id res chain seq x y z
N MET A 1 -21.61 26.39 42.03
CA MET A 1 -20.31 26.27 41.32
C MET A 1 -20.42 25.11 40.33
N LYS A 2 -20.45 25.37 39.01
CA LYS A 2 -20.50 24.32 37.98
C LYS A 2 -19.07 23.89 37.67
N GLN A 3 -18.73 22.63 37.92
CA GLN A 3 -17.41 22.08 37.58
C GLN A 3 -17.24 22.08 36.05
N LYS A 4 -16.19 22.75 35.58
CA LYS A 4 -15.81 22.82 34.16
C LYS A 4 -15.17 21.48 33.81
N LYS A 5 -15.81 20.68 32.96
CA LYS A 5 -15.29 19.38 32.51
C LYS A 5 -14.08 19.64 31.61
N GLU A 6 -12.89 19.26 32.05
CA GLU A 6 -11.66 19.38 31.27
C GLU A 6 -11.73 18.45 30.06
N SER A 7 -11.64 19.00 28.85
CA SER A 7 -11.61 18.20 27.62
C SER A 7 -10.27 17.49 27.52
N LYS A 8 -10.24 16.17 27.70
CA LYS A 8 -9.05 15.36 27.44
C LYS A 8 -8.65 15.52 25.96
N ASN A 9 -7.49 16.12 25.71
CA ASN A 9 -6.89 16.18 24.38
C ASN A 9 -6.26 14.81 24.07
N ASN A 10 -6.99 13.96 23.35
CA ASN A 10 -6.47 12.69 22.87
C ASN A 10 -5.65 12.93 21.60
N ILE A 11 -4.39 12.51 21.60
CA ILE A 11 -3.51 12.56 20.41
C ILE A 11 -3.52 11.19 19.75
N GLY A 12 -3.96 11.13 18.49
CA GLY A 12 -3.86 9.94 17.66
C GLY A 12 -2.52 9.93 16.90
N VAL A 13 -1.84 8.79 16.91
CA VAL A 13 -0.61 8.57 16.13
C VAL A 13 -0.89 7.53 15.06
N VAL A 14 -0.60 7.85 13.81
CA VAL A 14 -0.73 6.93 12.67
C VAL A 14 0.64 6.43 12.28
N LEU A 15 0.85 5.12 12.37
CA LEU A 15 2.06 4.47 11.86
C LEU A 15 1.82 4.07 10.41
N LEU A 16 2.68 4.56 9.52
CA LEU A 16 2.62 4.28 8.09
C LEU A 16 3.73 3.30 7.71
N ASN A 17 3.37 2.31 6.91
CA ASN A 17 4.29 1.40 6.24
C ASN A 17 3.67 1.01 4.88
N LEU A 18 4.43 0.37 4.00
CA LEU A 18 3.94 -0.19 2.75
C LEU A 18 3.00 -1.39 2.95
N GLY A 19 3.09 -2.03 4.12
CA GLY A 19 2.41 -3.29 4.40
C GLY A 19 3.11 -4.48 3.73
N GLY A 20 2.41 -5.61 3.71
CA GLY A 20 2.87 -6.84 3.06
C GLY A 20 1.72 -7.85 2.94
N PRO A 21 1.86 -8.87 2.08
CA PRO A 21 0.86 -9.93 1.97
C PRO A 21 0.84 -10.80 3.23
N GLU A 22 -0.35 -11.14 3.73
CA GLU A 22 -0.52 -12.04 4.89
C GLU A 22 -0.52 -13.51 4.48
N ARG A 23 -1.05 -13.80 3.28
CA ARG A 23 -1.14 -15.14 2.70
C ARG A 23 -0.49 -15.19 1.32
N LEU A 24 -0.14 -16.38 0.85
CA LEU A 24 0.48 -16.57 -0.46
C LEU A 24 -0.39 -16.06 -1.62
N GLU A 25 -1.72 -16.22 -1.51
CA GLU A 25 -2.67 -15.67 -2.49
C GLU A 25 -2.69 -14.14 -2.56
N ASP A 26 -2.22 -13.44 -1.53
CA ASP A 26 -2.17 -11.97 -1.49
C ASP A 26 -0.91 -11.39 -2.16
N VAL A 27 0.06 -12.24 -2.51
CA VAL A 27 1.34 -11.82 -3.09
C VAL A 27 1.14 -11.14 -4.45
N GLU A 28 0.35 -11.73 -5.36
CA GLU A 28 0.09 -11.11 -6.67
C GLU A 28 -0.64 -9.75 -6.53
N PRO A 29 -1.74 -9.63 -5.75
CA PRO A 29 -2.37 -8.34 -5.47
C PRO A 29 -1.42 -7.30 -4.88
N PHE A 30 -0.59 -7.68 -3.90
CA PHE A 30 0.39 -6.78 -3.28
C PHE A 30 1.39 -6.25 -4.31
N LEU A 31 2.00 -7.14 -5.10
CA LEU A 31 2.97 -6.77 -6.14
C LEU A 31 2.32 -5.91 -7.22
N PHE A 32 1.07 -6.19 -7.60
CA PHE A 32 0.35 -5.37 -8.57
C PHE A 32 0.18 -3.94 -8.07
N ASN A 33 -0.22 -3.74 -6.81
CA ASN A 33 -0.35 -2.41 -6.22
C ASN A 33 1.00 -1.68 -6.16
N LEU A 34 2.05 -2.38 -5.72
CA LEU A 34 3.40 -1.83 -5.62
C LEU A 34 3.95 -1.34 -6.97
N PHE A 35 3.85 -2.17 -8.02
CA PHE A 35 4.35 -1.80 -9.35
C PHE A 35 3.41 -0.90 -10.14
N SER A 36 2.13 -0.78 -9.74
CA SER A 36 1.21 0.17 -10.37
C SER A 36 1.43 1.61 -9.89
N ASP A 37 2.07 1.78 -8.73
CA ASP A 37 2.33 3.10 -8.16
C ASP A 37 3.54 3.78 -8.79
N ARG A 38 3.27 4.88 -9.50
CA ARG A 38 4.24 5.76 -10.17
C ARG A 38 5.11 6.58 -9.21
N MET A 39 4.62 6.80 -7.99
CA MET A 39 5.36 7.50 -6.94
C MET A 39 6.42 6.60 -6.31
N ILE A 40 6.21 5.28 -6.34
CA ILE A 40 7.16 4.29 -5.84
C ILE A 40 8.11 3.85 -6.97
N ILE A 41 7.57 3.37 -8.11
CA ILE A 41 8.36 2.83 -9.22
C ILE A 41 7.84 3.35 -10.56
N ARG A 42 8.71 4.00 -11.33
CA ARG A 42 8.36 4.51 -12.67
C ARG A 42 8.72 3.48 -13.73
N LEU A 43 7.72 2.82 -14.32
CA LEU A 43 7.91 1.78 -15.35
C LEU A 43 7.35 2.27 -16.69
N GLY A 44 8.23 2.41 -17.69
CA GLY A 44 7.85 2.76 -19.05
C GLY A 44 6.98 4.02 -19.16
N PRO A 45 6.15 4.14 -20.21
CA PRO A 45 5.22 5.26 -20.36
C PRO A 45 4.05 5.24 -19.36
N ALA A 46 3.64 6.44 -18.90
CA ALA A 46 2.26 6.80 -18.51
C ALA A 46 1.26 5.65 -18.39
N PHE A 47 0.65 5.48 -19.54
CA PHE A 47 -0.50 4.66 -19.83
C PHE A 47 -0.22 3.16 -19.80
N MET A 48 1.06 2.73 -19.85
CA MET A 48 1.44 1.32 -19.87
C MET A 48 1.75 0.76 -18.48
N GLN A 49 1.93 1.62 -17.46
CA GLN A 49 2.37 1.21 -16.12
C GLN A 49 1.56 0.04 -15.56
N LYS A 50 0.23 0.11 -15.59
CA LYS A 50 -0.65 -0.93 -15.02
C LYS A 50 -0.53 -2.26 -15.75
N THR A 51 -0.37 -2.23 -17.08
CA THR A 51 -0.18 -3.44 -17.89
C THR A 51 1.16 -4.10 -17.56
N ILE A 52 2.23 -3.30 -17.46
CA ILE A 52 3.55 -3.78 -17.06
C ILE A 52 3.52 -4.32 -15.63
N ALA A 53 2.86 -3.61 -14.70
CA ALA A 53 2.70 -4.03 -13.31
C ALA A 53 1.98 -5.38 -13.20
N ARG A 54 0.90 -5.60 -13.98
CA ARG A 54 0.20 -6.88 -14.01
C ARG A 54 1.10 -8.01 -14.52
N PHE A 55 1.88 -7.76 -15.57
CA PHE A 55 2.81 -8.75 -16.09
C PHE A 55 3.89 -9.11 -15.06
N ILE A 56 4.48 -8.11 -14.40
CA ILE A 56 5.50 -8.33 -13.36
C ILE A 56 4.90 -9.10 -12.18
N ALA A 57 3.73 -8.68 -11.68
CA ALA A 57 3.05 -9.31 -10.55
C ALA A 57 2.80 -10.80 -10.81
N ARG A 58 2.18 -11.14 -11.95
CA ARG A 58 1.92 -12.53 -12.37
C ARG A 58 3.20 -13.36 -12.51
N ARG A 59 4.28 -12.77 -13.01
CA ARG A 59 5.55 -13.48 -13.21
C ARG A 59 6.29 -13.70 -11.89
N ARG A 60 6.16 -12.78 -10.93
CA ARG A 60 6.92 -12.82 -9.66
C ARG A 60 6.18 -13.52 -8.53
N ALA A 61 4.85 -13.52 -8.53
CA ALA A 61 4.06 -14.16 -7.48
C ALA A 61 4.40 -15.64 -7.26
N PRO A 62 4.64 -16.49 -8.28
CA PRO A 62 4.99 -17.89 -8.05
C PRO A 62 6.38 -18.14 -7.46
N LYS A 63 7.25 -17.11 -7.40
CA LYS A 63 8.65 -17.21 -6.94
C LYS A 63 8.87 -16.64 -5.53
N SER A 64 7.84 -16.08 -4.92
CA SER A 64 7.91 -15.36 -3.63
C SER A 64 7.14 -16.14 -2.59
#